data_AF-A0A3D1AZ14-F1
#
_entry.id   AF-A0A3D1AZ14-F1
#
_cell.length_a   1.000
_cell.length_b   1.000
_cell.length_c   1.000
_cell.angle_alpha   90.00
_cell.angle_beta   90.00
_cell.angle_gamma   90.00
#
_symmetry.space_group_name_H-M   'P 1'
#
loop_
_entity.id
_entity.type
_entity.pdbx_description
1 polymer ?
#
loop_
_entity_poly.entity_id
_entity_poly.type
_entity_poly.pdbx_seq_one_letter_code
_entity_poly.pdbx_strand_id
1 'polypeptide(L)'
;MKISRRTFCQSSATGLLLLSQNARAEGQSAVQNCPSEWSYRSSKHYSDPFQEVEMDVIFKSPSGAEHRVPAFWGGDDVWRVRYAPPVAGQYSYRTVCNDKANADLHNRTGRVTVEPYTGANPLYRHGPLRVAADRRHLEHADGTPFFWLGDTWWMALCKRLPWPDGFETLAADRVRKGFTLVQIVAGLYPDMEPFDERGANEGGYPWQRDYAGINPAYFDAADARIAHLADHGLVSCIVGSWGYFLPRMGLAKMKQHWRYLIGRWGAYPTVWCLAGEGTMPYYLSKTKERDAQVQKQGWTEIARYVRATDPLHRPITIHPSRNSRDTVEDPTVLDIDMLQTGHSDRKSIPNTIESVQRSLAAAPKMPVLVGEVCYEGIQEASREEVQRFMFWSCLLSGTGGHTYGANGIWQVNSREKPYG
;
A
#
# COMPACT_ATOMS: atom_id res chain seq x y z
N MET A 1 8.60 -3.93 -54.16
CA MET A 1 7.46 -4.13 -53.23
C MET A 1 7.73 -5.35 -52.37
N LYS A 2 8.34 -5.13 -51.20
CA LYS A 2 8.56 -6.05 -50.06
C LYS A 2 9.40 -5.22 -49.07
N ILE A 3 8.78 -4.75 -47.99
CA ILE A 3 9.43 -3.93 -46.95
C ILE A 3 9.78 -4.86 -45.79
N SER A 4 11.08 -4.92 -45.45
CA SER A 4 11.63 -5.68 -44.33
C SER A 4 11.77 -4.81 -43.09
N ARG A 5 11.57 -5.44 -41.94
CA ARG A 5 11.76 -4.96 -40.57
C ARG A 5 13.10 -4.22 -40.36
N ARG A 6 13.01 -2.95 -39.96
CA ARG A 6 13.89 -2.27 -38.98
C ARG A 6 13.38 -0.84 -38.80
N THR A 7 13.54 -0.32 -37.59
CA THR A 7 13.25 1.06 -37.13
C THR A 7 11.83 1.29 -36.59
N PHE A 8 11.66 1.14 -35.27
CA PHE A 8 10.75 2.00 -34.51
C PHE A 8 11.08 1.99 -33.00
N CYS A 9 11.18 3.21 -32.45
CA CYS A 9 11.18 3.63 -31.03
C CYS A 9 12.33 3.23 -30.08
N GLN A 10 13.35 4.10 -30.04
CA GLN A 10 14.02 4.50 -28.81
C GLN A 10 13.19 5.57 -28.09
N SER A 11 12.61 5.21 -26.95
CA SER A 11 12.04 6.07 -25.90
C SER A 11 11.37 5.10 -24.92
N SER A 12 11.92 4.78 -23.75
CA SER A 12 11.96 5.64 -22.58
C SER A 12 12.87 4.95 -21.54
N ALA A 13 13.98 5.58 -21.19
CA ALA A 13 14.79 5.17 -20.04
C ALA A 13 14.96 6.41 -19.17
N THR A 14 13.94 6.71 -18.36
CA THR A 14 14.06 7.71 -17.30
C THR A 14 14.81 7.05 -16.15
N GLY A 15 16.14 7.05 -16.27
CA GLY A 15 17.02 6.56 -15.22
C GLY A 15 16.85 7.42 -13.96
N LEU A 16 16.68 6.77 -12.81
CA LEU A 16 16.95 7.38 -11.52
C LEU A 16 18.43 7.81 -11.50
N LEU A 17 18.68 9.09 -11.70
CA LEU A 17 19.98 9.71 -11.49
C LEU A 17 20.19 9.90 -9.98
N LEU A 18 21.00 9.02 -9.39
CA LEU A 18 21.67 9.26 -8.11
C LEU A 18 22.68 10.40 -8.31
N LEU A 19 22.29 11.64 -8.01
CA LEU A 19 23.22 12.75 -7.89
C LEU A 19 23.68 12.87 -6.43
N SER A 20 24.90 12.40 -6.16
CA SER A 20 25.67 12.86 -5.01
C SER A 20 26.19 14.27 -5.30
N GLN A 21 25.63 15.30 -4.66
CA GLN A 21 26.22 16.64 -4.70
C GLN A 21 26.31 17.24 -3.29
N ASN A 22 27.56 17.48 -2.86
CA ASN A 22 27.87 18.50 -1.87
C ASN A 22 27.76 19.87 -2.55
N ALA A 23 26.69 20.64 -2.29
CA ALA A 23 26.61 22.05 -2.69
C ALA A 23 25.64 22.87 -1.81
N ARG A 24 25.95 24.16 -1.69
CA ARG A 24 25.25 25.20 -0.93
C ARG A 24 23.79 25.37 -1.37
N ALA A 25 22.89 25.54 -0.40
CA ALA A 25 21.52 26.11 -0.45
C ALA A 25 20.84 26.32 -1.83
N GLU A 26 20.85 25.32 -2.71
CA GLU A 26 19.90 25.24 -3.82
C GLU A 26 18.57 24.80 -3.22
N GLY A 27 17.52 25.60 -3.47
CA GLY A 27 16.18 25.27 -3.00
C GLY A 27 15.74 23.94 -3.59
N GLN A 28 15.21 23.05 -2.74
CA GLN A 28 14.62 21.80 -3.21
C GLN A 28 13.36 22.11 -4.03
N SER A 29 13.04 21.27 -5.02
CA SER A 29 11.81 21.38 -5.81
C SER A 29 10.93 20.14 -5.65
N ALA A 30 9.63 20.33 -5.81
CA ALA A 30 8.63 19.28 -5.82
C ALA A 30 7.45 19.69 -6.70
N VAL A 31 6.58 18.75 -7.03
CA VAL A 31 5.34 19.00 -7.77
C VAL A 31 4.15 18.62 -6.90
N GLN A 32 3.10 19.44 -6.91
CA GLN A 32 1.87 19.22 -6.16
C GLN A 32 1.34 17.79 -6.39
N ASN A 33 0.94 17.11 -5.31
CA ASN A 33 0.43 15.73 -5.27
C ASN A 33 1.35 14.64 -5.82
N CYS A 34 2.57 14.97 -6.26
CA CYS A 34 3.52 14.02 -6.81
C CYS A 34 4.55 13.62 -5.75
N PRO A 35 4.94 12.34 -5.68
CA PRO A 35 5.99 11.90 -4.76
C PRO A 35 7.32 12.57 -5.11
N SER A 36 7.94 13.24 -4.13
CA SER A 36 9.30 13.78 -4.21
C SER A 36 10.15 13.16 -3.11
N GLU A 37 11.40 12.81 -3.41
CA GLU A 37 12.33 12.15 -2.47
C GLU A 37 13.55 13.02 -2.20
N TRP A 38 13.93 13.13 -0.92
CA TRP A 38 15.19 13.72 -0.49
C TRP A 38 15.93 12.79 0.46
N SER A 39 17.25 12.88 0.45
CA SER A 39 18.13 12.02 1.26
C SER A 39 19.00 12.83 2.20
N TYR A 40 19.26 12.27 3.37
CA TYR A 40 20.17 12.76 4.39
C TYR A 40 21.16 11.66 4.72
N ARG A 41 22.43 12.03 4.84
CA ARG A 41 23.52 11.10 5.13
C ARG A 41 24.12 11.44 6.48
N SER A 42 24.37 10.44 7.32
CA SER A 42 25.06 10.67 8.58
C SER A 42 26.54 10.31 8.49
N SER A 43 27.40 11.19 9.01
CA SER A 43 28.81 10.86 9.27
C SER A 43 29.00 10.01 10.54
N LYS A 44 27.98 9.98 11.42
CA LYS A 44 27.97 9.13 12.62
C LYS A 44 27.57 7.70 12.23
N HIS A 45 28.39 6.75 12.64
CA HIS A 45 28.10 5.33 12.46
C HIS A 45 27.16 4.80 13.56
N TYR A 46 26.21 3.95 13.17
CA TYR A 46 25.31 3.24 14.07
C TYR A 46 25.46 1.73 13.85
N SER A 47 25.41 0.94 14.93
CA SER A 47 25.53 -0.52 14.83
C SER A 47 24.27 -1.15 14.22
N ASP A 48 23.11 -0.61 14.55
CA ASP A 48 21.81 -1.01 14.01
C ASP A 48 21.02 0.26 13.63
N PRO A 49 21.30 0.85 12.45
CA PRO A 49 20.70 2.12 12.05
C PRO A 49 19.17 2.10 12.04
N PHE A 50 18.57 0.95 11.72
CA PHE A 50 17.11 0.80 11.66
C PHE A 50 16.47 0.83 13.05
N GLN A 51 17.11 0.20 14.04
CA GLN A 51 16.60 0.15 15.41
C GLN A 51 16.96 1.39 16.22
N GLU A 52 18.11 2.00 15.94
CA GLU A 52 18.66 3.10 16.74
C GLU A 52 18.18 4.49 16.28
N VAL A 53 17.84 4.66 15.00
CA VAL A 53 17.57 5.99 14.43
C VAL A 53 16.15 6.09 13.88
N GLU A 54 15.36 6.95 14.52
CA GLU A 54 14.07 7.40 14.02
C GLU A 54 14.16 8.87 13.61
N MET A 55 13.81 9.14 12.35
CA MET A 55 13.83 10.48 11.78
C MET A 55 12.49 10.82 11.12
N ASP A 56 12.05 12.07 11.31
CA ASP A 56 10.94 12.69 10.60
C ASP A 56 11.42 13.99 9.92
N VAL A 57 10.67 14.43 8.92
CA VAL A 57 10.78 15.78 8.37
C VAL A 57 9.45 16.49 8.54
N ILE A 58 9.48 17.61 9.26
CA ILE A 58 8.32 18.48 9.43
C ILE A 58 8.32 19.48 8.28
N PHE A 59 7.37 19.35 7.36
CA PHE A 59 7.12 20.31 6.29
C PHE A 59 6.04 21.29 6.73
N LYS A 60 6.31 22.58 6.63
CA LYS A 60 5.34 23.65 6.87
C LYS A 60 4.91 24.26 5.55
N SER A 61 3.63 24.12 5.25
CA SER A 61 3.00 24.64 4.03
C SER A 61 2.94 26.16 3.99
N PRO A 62 2.65 26.78 2.83
CA PRO A 62 2.47 28.23 2.70
C PRO A 62 1.42 28.81 3.65
N SER A 63 0.37 28.04 4.00
CA SER A 63 -0.67 28.45 4.95
C SER A 63 -0.26 28.27 6.41
N GLY A 64 0.89 27.65 6.67
CA GLY A 64 1.42 27.37 8.00
C GLY A 64 1.02 26.02 8.59
N ALA A 65 0.20 25.20 7.90
CA ALA A 65 -0.09 23.83 8.31
C ALA A 65 1.18 22.96 8.25
N GLU A 66 1.38 22.10 9.26
CA GLU A 66 2.54 21.24 9.38
C GLU A 66 2.20 19.78 9.08
N HIS A 67 3.05 19.13 8.28
CA HIS A 67 3.02 17.69 8.04
C HIS A 67 4.31 17.07 8.57
N ARG A 68 4.18 16.17 9.55
CA ARG A 68 5.30 15.39 10.08
C ARG A 68 5.41 14.09 9.30
N VAL A 69 6.36 14.03 8.38
CA VAL A 69 6.53 12.91 7.44
C VAL A 69 7.63 11.98 7.95
N PRO A 70 7.36 10.66 8.11
CA PRO A 70 8.39 9.71 8.52
C PRO A 70 9.45 9.57 7.43
N ALA A 71 10.71 9.74 7.81
CA ALA A 71 11.84 9.29 7.00
C ALA A 71 12.08 7.80 7.26
N PHE A 72 12.69 7.13 6.29
CA PHE A 72 13.03 5.71 6.35
C PHE A 72 14.52 5.49 6.11
N TRP A 73 15.08 4.49 6.78
CA TRP A 73 16.46 4.08 6.55
C TRP A 73 16.59 3.40 5.18
N GLY A 74 17.45 3.94 4.33
CA GLY A 74 17.67 3.50 2.95
C GLY A 74 18.83 2.52 2.76
N GLY A 75 19.39 2.00 3.86
CA GLY A 75 20.65 1.25 3.86
C GLY A 75 21.83 2.14 4.26
N ASP A 76 22.90 1.49 4.73
CA ASP A 76 24.14 2.13 5.17
C ASP A 76 23.90 3.30 6.13
N ASP A 77 24.38 4.48 5.78
CA ASP A 77 24.33 5.75 6.51
C ASP A 77 23.31 6.73 5.93
N VAL A 78 22.29 6.25 5.20
CA VAL A 78 21.33 7.09 4.47
C VAL A 78 19.91 6.97 5.02
N TRP A 79 19.27 8.11 5.25
CA TRP A 79 17.84 8.24 5.55
C TRP A 79 17.15 9.05 4.46
N ARG A 80 16.03 8.55 3.97
CA ARG A 80 15.26 9.21 2.89
C ARG A 80 13.89 9.60 3.39
N VAL A 81 13.35 10.68 2.85
CA VAL A 81 11.97 11.11 3.08
C VAL A 81 11.27 11.23 1.73
N ARG A 82 10.05 10.71 1.65
CA ARG A 82 9.16 10.90 0.50
C ARG A 82 7.95 11.69 0.91
N TYR A 83 7.62 12.71 0.14
CA TYR A 83 6.48 13.57 0.43
C TYR A 83 5.79 14.02 -0.85
N ALA A 84 4.45 14.05 -0.82
CA ALA A 84 3.61 14.57 -1.88
C ALA A 84 2.86 15.82 -1.35
N PRO A 85 3.37 17.04 -1.61
CA PRO A 85 2.79 18.26 -1.09
C PRO A 85 1.39 18.51 -1.70
N PRO A 86 0.33 18.74 -0.90
CA PRO A 86 -1.03 18.87 -1.44
C PRO A 86 -1.32 20.22 -2.09
N VAL A 87 -0.48 21.24 -1.85
CA VAL A 87 -0.66 22.59 -2.41
C VAL A 87 0.65 23.12 -3.00
N ALA A 88 0.55 23.89 -4.08
CA ALA A 88 1.70 24.60 -4.64
C ALA A 88 2.14 25.77 -3.74
N GLY A 89 3.41 26.16 -3.84
CA GLY A 89 3.97 27.31 -3.13
C GLY A 89 5.28 27.00 -2.39
N GLN A 90 5.68 27.92 -1.51
CA GLN A 90 6.92 27.82 -0.75
C GLN A 90 6.70 27.12 0.60
N TYR A 91 7.37 26.00 0.79
CA TYR A 91 7.40 25.27 2.05
C TYR A 91 8.71 25.56 2.78
N SER A 92 8.68 25.58 4.10
CA SER A 92 9.88 25.36 4.92
C SER A 92 9.88 23.95 5.48
N TYR A 93 11.06 23.41 5.77
CA TYR A 93 11.16 22.13 6.46
C TYR A 93 12.17 22.16 7.60
N ARG A 94 11.98 21.25 8.55
CA ARG A 94 12.97 20.90 9.57
C ARG A 94 12.98 19.40 9.83
N THR A 95 14.18 18.82 9.92
CA THR A 95 14.34 17.43 10.33
C THR A 95 14.34 17.25 11.84
N VAL A 96 13.73 16.17 12.31
CA VAL A 96 13.69 15.76 13.72
C VAL A 96 14.21 14.34 13.81
N CYS A 97 15.26 14.11 14.58
CA CYS A 97 15.87 12.81 14.78
C CYS A 97 15.87 12.52 16.28
N ASN A 98 15.66 11.26 16.68
CA ASN A 98 15.74 10.84 18.07
C ASN A 98 17.15 11.02 18.65
N ASP A 99 18.20 10.80 17.85
CA ASP A 99 19.57 11.17 18.18
C ASP A 99 19.81 12.68 17.92
N LYS A 100 19.50 13.49 18.94
CA LYS A 100 19.62 14.95 18.86
C LYS A 100 21.06 15.46 18.70
N ALA A 101 22.07 14.64 18.99
CA ALA A 101 23.47 15.02 18.84
C ALA A 101 23.98 14.86 17.40
N ASN A 102 23.26 14.11 16.56
CA ASN A 102 23.61 13.94 15.16
C ASN A 102 23.19 15.16 14.34
N ALA A 103 24.11 16.11 14.15
CA ALA A 103 23.88 17.35 13.41
C ALA A 103 23.68 17.17 11.89
N ASP A 104 23.96 15.97 11.36
CA ASP A 104 23.69 15.64 9.96
C ASP A 104 22.21 15.29 9.73
N LEU A 105 21.56 14.70 10.74
CA LEU A 105 20.17 14.25 10.65
C LEU A 105 19.20 15.13 11.45
N HIS A 106 19.61 15.74 12.56
CA HIS A 106 18.74 16.56 13.41
C HIS A 106 18.83 18.06 13.09
N ASN A 107 17.70 18.77 13.18
CA ASN A 107 17.59 20.23 13.02
C ASN A 107 18.14 20.77 11.68
N ARG A 108 18.22 19.93 10.65
CA ARG A 108 18.48 20.40 9.28
C ARG A 108 17.25 21.18 8.83
N THR A 109 17.44 22.39 8.32
CA THR A 109 16.35 23.22 7.81
C THR A 109 16.56 23.58 6.36
N GLY A 110 15.49 23.96 5.68
CA GLY A 110 15.55 24.42 4.30
C GLY A 110 14.18 24.82 3.77
N ARG A 111 14.10 24.97 2.45
CA ARG A 111 12.88 25.30 1.73
C ARG A 111 12.67 24.37 0.55
N VAL A 112 11.41 24.10 0.25
CA VAL A 112 10.97 23.39 -0.96
C VAL A 112 10.04 24.30 -1.75
N THR A 113 10.34 24.52 -3.03
CA THR A 113 9.43 25.16 -3.96
C THR A 113 8.55 24.09 -4.60
N VAL A 114 7.23 24.19 -4.38
CA VAL A 114 6.26 23.26 -4.95
C VAL A 114 5.56 23.90 -6.14
N GLU A 115 5.70 23.29 -7.31
CA GLU A 115 5.03 23.72 -8.53
C GLU A 115 3.64 23.06 -8.66
N PRO A 116 2.67 23.72 -9.30
CA PRO A 116 1.39 23.08 -9.64
C PRO A 116 1.59 21.89 -10.57
N TYR A 117 0.80 20.82 -10.37
CA TYR A 117 0.78 19.70 -11.32
C TYR A 117 0.04 20.08 -12.60
N THR A 118 0.68 19.90 -13.75
CA THR A 118 0.11 20.22 -15.08
C THR A 118 -0.09 18.98 -15.96
N GLY A 119 0.22 17.79 -15.44
CA GLY A 119 0.12 16.54 -16.20
C GLY A 119 -1.30 15.98 -16.33
N ALA A 120 -1.36 14.79 -16.93
CA ALA A 120 -2.61 14.12 -17.27
C ALA A 120 -3.00 12.97 -16.32
N ASN A 121 -2.12 12.57 -15.40
CA ASN A 121 -2.43 11.48 -14.48
C ASN A 121 -3.55 11.94 -13.51
N PRO A 122 -4.72 11.26 -13.50
CA PRO A 122 -5.85 11.69 -12.70
C PRO A 122 -5.55 11.64 -11.19
N LEU A 123 -4.74 10.69 -10.74
CA LEU A 123 -4.42 10.52 -9.31
C LEU A 123 -3.64 11.74 -8.77
N TYR A 124 -2.72 12.28 -9.57
CA TYR A 124 -1.95 13.47 -9.19
C TYR A 124 -2.74 14.77 -9.42
N ARG A 125 -3.58 14.82 -10.45
CA ARG A 125 -4.42 15.99 -10.73
C ARG A 125 -5.42 16.26 -9.61
N HIS A 126 -6.11 15.21 -9.15
CA HIS A 126 -7.21 15.34 -8.21
C HIS A 126 -6.76 15.22 -6.74
N GLY A 127 -5.57 14.67 -6.51
CA GLY A 127 -4.96 14.55 -5.18
C GLY A 127 -5.36 13.28 -4.44
N PRO A 128 -5.00 13.16 -3.14
CA PRO A 128 -5.19 11.95 -2.35
C PRO A 128 -6.67 11.58 -2.19
N LEU A 129 -6.95 10.28 -1.99
CA LEU A 129 -8.29 9.78 -1.71
C LEU A 129 -8.73 10.08 -0.28
N ARG A 130 -10.03 10.28 -0.10
CA ARG A 130 -10.71 10.37 1.20
C ARG A 130 -12.10 9.73 1.13
N VAL A 131 -12.70 9.51 2.29
CA VAL A 131 -14.12 9.15 2.39
C VAL A 131 -14.97 10.36 2.02
N ALA A 132 -15.92 10.18 1.10
CA ALA A 132 -16.85 11.23 0.69
C ALA A 132 -17.78 11.64 1.84
N ALA A 133 -18.37 12.83 1.73
CA ALA A 133 -19.25 13.38 2.76
C ALA A 133 -20.46 12.49 3.08
N ASP A 134 -20.93 11.71 2.10
CA ASP A 134 -22.04 10.75 2.26
C ASP A 134 -21.69 9.49 3.06
N ARG A 135 -20.39 9.29 3.38
CA ARG A 135 -19.86 8.11 4.08
C ARG A 135 -20.16 6.79 3.35
N ARG A 136 -20.35 6.81 2.03
CA ARG A 136 -20.65 5.64 1.19
C ARG A 136 -19.65 5.44 0.07
N HIS A 137 -19.02 6.51 -0.40
CA HIS A 137 -18.08 6.47 -1.52
C HIS A 137 -16.70 7.00 -1.15
N LEU A 138 -15.75 6.81 -2.06
CA LEU A 138 -14.45 7.46 -2.04
C LEU A 138 -14.43 8.60 -3.06
N GLU A 139 -13.67 9.63 -2.75
CA GLU A 139 -13.42 10.76 -3.64
C GLU A 139 -11.98 11.23 -3.48
N HIS A 140 -11.48 11.94 -4.50
CA HIS A 140 -10.23 12.68 -4.42
C HIS A 140 -10.38 13.94 -3.56
N ALA A 141 -9.25 14.56 -3.20
CA ALA A 141 -9.21 15.75 -2.37
C ALA A 141 -10.01 16.94 -2.93
N ASP A 142 -10.12 17.04 -4.26
CA ASP A 142 -10.92 18.05 -4.96
C ASP A 142 -12.42 17.71 -5.08
N GLY A 143 -12.86 16.57 -4.57
CA GLY A 143 -14.25 16.08 -4.64
C GLY A 143 -14.57 15.22 -5.86
N THR A 144 -13.61 14.98 -6.75
CA THR A 144 -13.81 14.08 -7.89
C THR A 144 -14.09 12.65 -7.39
N PRO A 145 -15.20 11.99 -7.80
CA PRO A 145 -15.50 10.64 -7.34
C PRO A 145 -14.42 9.63 -7.74
N PHE A 146 -14.13 8.69 -6.85
CA PHE A 146 -13.26 7.56 -7.12
C PHE A 146 -14.04 6.25 -7.01
N PHE A 147 -14.14 5.53 -8.10
CA PHE A 147 -14.76 4.20 -8.11
C PHE A 147 -13.70 3.14 -7.84
N TRP A 148 -13.89 2.35 -6.77
CA TRP A 148 -13.01 1.23 -6.46
C TRP A 148 -13.34 0.04 -7.36
N LEU A 149 -12.54 -0.13 -8.42
CA LEU A 149 -12.51 -1.32 -9.25
C LEU A 149 -11.15 -1.97 -9.07
N GLY A 150 -11.07 -2.87 -8.10
CA GLY A 150 -9.83 -3.49 -7.64
C GLY A 150 -9.50 -4.79 -8.39
N ASP A 151 -8.22 -5.09 -8.55
CA ASP A 151 -7.72 -6.44 -8.83
C ASP A 151 -6.85 -6.95 -7.67
N THR A 152 -6.77 -8.27 -7.50
CA THR A 152 -6.08 -8.90 -6.37
C THR A 152 -4.76 -9.52 -6.77
N TRP A 153 -3.64 -8.93 -6.36
CA TRP A 153 -2.29 -9.39 -6.67
C TRP A 153 -1.48 -9.64 -5.39
N TRP A 154 -1.95 -10.57 -4.55
CA TRP A 154 -1.35 -10.82 -3.22
C TRP A 154 0.17 -10.98 -3.26
N MET A 155 0.72 -11.68 -4.25
CA MET A 155 2.16 -11.94 -4.35
C MET A 155 2.94 -11.08 -5.37
N ALA A 156 2.43 -9.91 -5.78
CA ALA A 156 3.06 -9.15 -6.87
C ALA A 156 4.37 -8.41 -6.54
N LEU A 157 4.81 -8.39 -5.26
CA LEU A 157 6.11 -7.80 -4.87
C LEU A 157 7.23 -8.85 -4.74
N CYS A 158 7.05 -10.08 -5.24
CA CYS A 158 8.08 -11.12 -5.25
C CYS A 158 8.45 -11.57 -6.68
N LYS A 159 9.47 -12.43 -6.82
CA LYS A 159 9.96 -12.92 -8.13
C LYS A 159 8.93 -13.75 -8.91
N ARG A 160 7.79 -14.12 -8.30
CA ARG A 160 6.70 -14.80 -8.99
C ARG A 160 6.06 -13.90 -10.06
N LEU A 161 6.04 -12.58 -9.84
CA LEU A 161 5.73 -11.59 -10.88
C LEU A 161 7.03 -10.93 -11.35
N PRO A 162 7.60 -11.36 -12.49
CA PRO A 162 8.88 -10.83 -12.95
C PRO A 162 8.80 -9.33 -13.21
N TRP A 163 9.84 -8.62 -12.80
CA TRP A 163 10.04 -7.21 -13.11
C TRP A 163 11.11 -7.03 -14.21
N PRO A 164 10.93 -6.09 -15.16
CA PRO A 164 9.74 -5.26 -15.33
C PRO A 164 8.61 -6.01 -16.08
N ASP A 165 8.96 -6.82 -17.08
CA ASP A 165 8.05 -7.27 -18.15
C ASP A 165 6.71 -7.85 -17.66
N GLY A 166 6.72 -8.75 -16.68
CA GLY A 166 5.51 -9.41 -16.20
C GLY A 166 4.57 -8.45 -15.46
N PHE A 167 5.14 -7.63 -14.58
CA PHE A 167 4.41 -6.63 -13.81
C PHE A 167 3.81 -5.57 -14.73
N GLU A 168 4.60 -4.99 -15.64
CA GLU A 168 4.14 -3.96 -16.57
C GLU A 168 3.07 -4.48 -17.53
N THR A 169 3.22 -5.72 -18.01
CA THR A 169 2.21 -6.37 -18.87
C THR A 169 0.87 -6.49 -18.15
N LEU A 170 0.87 -6.93 -16.90
CA LEU A 170 -0.36 -7.08 -16.11
C LEU A 170 -0.97 -5.72 -15.77
N ALA A 171 -0.17 -4.74 -15.36
CA ALA A 171 -0.63 -3.37 -15.08
C ALA A 171 -1.26 -2.73 -16.33
N ALA A 172 -0.59 -2.78 -17.48
CA ALA A 172 -1.11 -2.25 -18.72
C ALA A 172 -2.42 -2.93 -19.14
N ASP A 173 -2.56 -4.24 -18.90
CA ASP A 173 -3.82 -4.95 -19.14
C ASP A 173 -4.96 -4.44 -18.25
N ARG A 174 -4.67 -4.18 -16.97
CA ARG A 174 -5.69 -3.67 -16.03
C ARG A 174 -6.08 -2.24 -16.29
N VAL A 175 -5.13 -1.39 -16.67
CA VAL A 175 -5.42 -0.04 -17.16
C VAL A 175 -6.34 -0.08 -18.38
N ARG A 176 -6.05 -0.91 -19.39
CA ARG A 176 -6.91 -1.06 -20.59
C ARG A 176 -8.32 -1.55 -20.25
N LYS A 177 -8.47 -2.35 -19.19
CA LYS A 177 -9.76 -2.87 -18.70
C LYS A 177 -10.49 -1.92 -17.75
N GLY A 178 -9.89 -0.77 -17.41
CA GLY A 178 -10.50 0.26 -16.59
C GLY A 178 -10.41 0.03 -15.09
N PHE A 179 -9.57 -0.91 -14.62
CA PHE A 179 -9.28 -1.04 -13.20
C PHE A 179 -8.64 0.24 -12.67
N THR A 180 -8.94 0.57 -11.42
CA THR A 180 -8.47 1.80 -10.76
C THR A 180 -7.54 1.51 -9.59
N LEU A 181 -7.47 0.27 -9.13
CA LEU A 181 -6.74 -0.11 -7.93
C LEU A 181 -6.23 -1.55 -8.00
N VAL A 182 -5.10 -1.81 -7.32
CA VAL A 182 -4.54 -3.14 -7.10
C VAL A 182 -4.35 -3.38 -5.60
N GLN A 183 -4.84 -4.52 -5.09
CA GLN A 183 -4.54 -4.98 -3.73
C GLN A 183 -3.25 -5.82 -3.74
N ILE A 184 -2.27 -5.48 -2.90
CA ILE A 184 -0.92 -6.07 -2.94
C ILE A 184 -0.31 -6.19 -1.54
N VAL A 185 0.31 -7.33 -1.21
CA VAL A 185 0.89 -7.56 0.12
C VAL A 185 2.35 -7.10 0.18
N ALA A 186 2.69 -6.39 1.25
CA ALA A 186 4.02 -5.84 1.52
C ALA A 186 5.02 -6.89 2.06
N GLY A 187 5.13 -8.06 1.41
CA GLY A 187 6.16 -9.06 1.64
C GLY A 187 5.91 -10.10 2.74
N LEU A 188 4.95 -9.89 3.62
CA LEU A 188 4.55 -10.83 4.67
C LEU A 188 3.28 -11.58 4.23
N TYR A 189 3.46 -12.53 3.30
CA TYR A 189 2.41 -13.16 2.49
C TYR A 189 1.57 -14.25 3.19
N PRO A 190 0.35 -14.55 2.70
CA PRO A 190 -0.45 -15.69 3.13
C PRO A 190 0.15 -17.06 2.71
N ASP A 191 -0.42 -18.14 3.25
CA ASP A 191 -0.22 -19.54 2.82
C ASP A 191 1.22 -20.09 2.84
N MET A 192 2.16 -19.38 3.45
CA MET A 192 3.55 -19.81 3.58
C MET A 192 4.14 -19.49 4.94
N GLU A 193 5.21 -20.22 5.30
CA GLU A 193 6.01 -19.86 6.46
C GLU A 193 6.89 -18.63 6.17
N PRO A 194 7.34 -17.88 7.19
CA PRO A 194 8.27 -16.79 7.00
C PRO A 194 9.52 -17.30 6.29
N PHE A 195 10.07 -16.51 5.36
CA PHE A 195 11.26 -16.85 4.58
C PHE A 195 11.11 -18.03 3.61
N ASP A 196 9.89 -18.38 3.22
CA ASP A 196 9.65 -19.25 2.06
C ASP A 196 10.16 -18.59 0.77
N GLU A 197 10.89 -19.35 -0.06
CA GLU A 197 11.54 -18.84 -1.28
C GLU A 197 10.58 -18.14 -2.25
N ARG A 198 9.30 -18.53 -2.23
CA ARG A 198 8.26 -17.95 -3.06
C ARG A 198 7.98 -16.49 -2.70
N GLY A 199 8.22 -16.09 -1.45
CA GLY A 199 8.04 -14.73 -0.97
C GLY A 199 9.22 -13.80 -1.25
N ALA A 200 10.35 -14.31 -1.75
CA ALA A 200 11.53 -13.47 -2.01
C ALA A 200 11.38 -12.66 -3.31
N ASN A 201 11.85 -11.41 -3.27
CA ASN A 201 12.02 -10.55 -4.45
C ASN A 201 13.50 -10.40 -4.83
N GLU A 202 13.81 -9.55 -5.80
CA GLU A 202 15.18 -9.32 -6.27
C GLU A 202 16.15 -8.92 -5.15
N GLY A 203 15.67 -8.24 -4.11
CA GLY A 203 16.43 -7.86 -2.92
C GLY A 203 16.34 -8.85 -1.75
N GLY A 204 15.68 -10.00 -1.89
CA GLY A 204 15.52 -11.00 -0.83
C GLY A 204 14.17 -10.92 -0.11
N TYR A 205 14.17 -10.87 1.22
CA TYR A 205 12.97 -10.83 2.08
C TYR A 205 12.79 -9.44 2.71
N PRO A 206 11.58 -9.02 3.11
CA PRO A 206 11.37 -7.70 3.72
C PRO A 206 12.10 -7.50 5.05
N TRP A 207 12.32 -8.59 5.78
CA TRP A 207 13.04 -8.61 7.06
C TRP A 207 14.19 -9.61 7.01
N GLN A 208 15.15 -9.47 7.91
CA GLN A 208 16.10 -10.53 8.26
C GLN A 208 15.42 -11.56 9.17
N ARG A 209 16.04 -12.75 9.31
CA ARG A 209 15.53 -13.81 10.19
C ARG A 209 15.24 -13.28 11.60
N ASP A 210 14.20 -13.85 12.22
CA ASP A 210 13.70 -13.45 13.54
C ASP A 210 13.32 -11.96 13.65
N TYR A 211 13.11 -11.30 12.51
CA TYR A 211 12.78 -9.87 12.42
C TYR A 211 13.84 -8.96 13.06
N ALA A 212 15.10 -9.39 13.01
CA ALA A 212 16.23 -8.68 13.62
C ALA A 212 16.37 -7.25 13.04
N GLY A 213 16.30 -7.13 11.70
CA GLY A 213 16.33 -5.84 11.01
C GLY A 213 15.54 -5.88 9.71
N ILE A 214 15.09 -4.71 9.25
CA ILE A 214 14.44 -4.57 7.94
C ILE A 214 15.48 -4.67 6.82
N ASN A 215 15.06 -5.08 5.63
CA ASN A 215 15.93 -5.17 4.46
C ASN A 215 15.58 -4.09 3.42
N PRO A 216 16.33 -2.97 3.34
CA PRO A 216 16.07 -1.91 2.38
C PRO A 216 16.04 -2.37 0.92
N ALA A 217 16.87 -3.36 0.54
CA ALA A 217 16.95 -3.84 -0.84
C ALA A 217 15.64 -4.49 -1.33
N TYR A 218 14.90 -5.17 -0.43
CA TYR A 218 13.57 -5.69 -0.76
C TYR A 218 12.63 -4.55 -1.13
N PHE A 219 12.63 -3.48 -0.33
CA PHE A 219 11.72 -2.36 -0.52
C PHE A 219 12.15 -1.45 -1.68
N ASP A 220 13.44 -1.33 -1.98
CA ASP A 220 13.92 -0.64 -3.19
C ASP A 220 13.38 -1.34 -4.46
N ALA A 221 13.38 -2.68 -4.49
CA ALA A 221 12.80 -3.43 -5.59
C ALA A 221 11.25 -3.32 -5.65
N ALA A 222 10.59 -3.16 -4.50
CA ALA A 222 9.15 -2.95 -4.43
C ALA A 222 8.73 -1.52 -4.81
N ASP A 223 9.55 -0.51 -4.51
CA ASP A 223 9.28 0.89 -4.83
C ASP A 223 9.05 1.11 -6.32
N ALA A 224 9.85 0.47 -7.18
CA ALA A 224 9.70 0.57 -8.62
C ALA A 224 8.31 0.10 -9.10
N ARG A 225 7.78 -0.95 -8.46
CA ARG A 225 6.44 -1.51 -8.76
C ARG A 225 5.33 -0.58 -8.28
N ILE A 226 5.44 -0.04 -7.07
CA ILE A 226 4.45 0.90 -6.52
C ILE A 226 4.43 2.22 -7.31
N ALA A 227 5.61 2.73 -7.68
CA ALA A 227 5.73 3.90 -8.54
C ALA A 227 5.08 3.65 -9.91
N HIS A 228 5.36 2.50 -10.53
CA HIS A 228 4.78 2.14 -11.81
C HIS A 228 3.25 2.08 -11.78
N LEU A 229 2.63 1.52 -10.73
CA LEU A 229 1.18 1.55 -10.56
C LEU A 229 0.66 2.99 -10.52
N ALA A 230 1.26 3.84 -9.70
CA ALA A 230 0.86 5.23 -9.56
C ALA A 230 0.99 6.01 -10.87
N ASP A 231 2.11 5.86 -11.59
CA ASP A 231 2.38 6.52 -12.87
C ASP A 231 1.36 6.16 -13.95
N HIS A 232 0.78 4.97 -13.88
CA HIS A 232 -0.23 4.46 -14.80
C HIS A 232 -1.68 4.62 -14.30
N GLY A 233 -1.88 5.42 -13.24
CA GLY A 233 -3.22 5.75 -12.74
C GLY A 233 -3.88 4.64 -11.93
N LEU A 234 -3.10 3.69 -11.40
CA LEU A 234 -3.58 2.66 -10.48
C LEU A 234 -3.20 3.01 -9.03
N VAL A 235 -4.21 3.06 -8.15
CA VAL A 235 -4.01 3.19 -6.71
C VAL A 235 -3.51 1.86 -6.15
N SER A 236 -2.56 1.90 -5.20
CA SER A 236 -2.13 0.70 -4.48
C SER A 236 -2.92 0.58 -3.17
N CYS A 237 -3.68 -0.50 -2.99
CA CYS A 237 -4.16 -0.93 -1.67
C CYS A 237 -3.08 -1.81 -1.04
N ILE A 238 -2.24 -1.18 -0.22
CA ILE A 238 -1.11 -1.83 0.42
C ILE A 238 -1.60 -2.64 1.62
N VAL A 239 -1.55 -3.96 1.50
CA VAL A 239 -1.76 -4.88 2.62
C VAL A 239 -0.46 -5.02 3.39
N GLY A 240 -0.38 -4.46 4.60
CA GLY A 240 0.90 -4.38 5.31
C GLY A 240 1.50 -5.74 5.66
N SER A 241 0.66 -6.71 6.01
CA SER A 241 1.07 -8.10 6.25
C SER A 241 -0.15 -9.02 6.29
N TRP A 242 0.03 -10.33 6.31
CA TRP A 242 -1.04 -11.22 6.76
C TRP A 242 -1.25 -11.16 8.27
N GLY A 243 -2.49 -11.36 8.72
CA GLY A 243 -2.92 -11.12 10.11
C GLY A 243 -2.05 -11.80 11.17
N TYR A 244 -1.66 -13.05 10.93
CA TYR A 244 -0.90 -13.84 11.90
C TYR A 244 0.58 -13.42 12.05
N PHE A 245 1.09 -12.48 11.24
CA PHE A 245 2.43 -11.93 11.46
C PHE A 245 2.50 -10.99 12.67
N LEU A 246 1.40 -10.36 13.07
CA LEU A 246 1.37 -9.52 14.27
C LEU A 246 1.78 -10.29 15.54
N PRO A 247 1.15 -11.42 15.92
CA PRO A 247 1.59 -12.18 17.09
C PRO A 247 2.98 -12.83 16.93
N ARG A 248 3.45 -13.07 15.69
CA ARG A 248 4.79 -13.63 15.42
C ARG A 248 5.91 -12.60 15.60
N MET A 249 5.73 -11.39 15.10
CA MET A 249 6.72 -10.31 15.14
C MET A 249 6.65 -9.51 16.45
N GLY A 250 5.46 -9.48 17.07
CA GLY A 250 5.14 -8.57 18.15
C GLY A 250 4.78 -7.17 17.66
N LEU A 251 3.99 -6.49 18.48
CA LEU A 251 3.42 -5.18 18.19
C LEU A 251 4.47 -4.10 17.89
N ALA A 252 5.60 -4.10 18.60
CA ALA A 252 6.66 -3.11 18.40
C ALA A 252 7.28 -3.20 16.99
N LYS A 253 7.63 -4.42 16.54
CA LYS A 253 8.15 -4.66 15.20
C LYS A 253 7.10 -4.38 14.13
N MET A 254 5.83 -4.67 14.40
CA MET A 254 4.74 -4.33 13.47
C MET A 254 4.56 -2.81 13.31
N LYS A 255 4.73 -2.02 14.39
CA LYS A 255 4.76 -0.54 14.29
C LYS A 255 5.95 -0.07 13.44
N GLN A 256 7.13 -0.63 13.63
CA GLN A 256 8.30 -0.31 12.81
C GLN A 256 8.09 -0.66 11.33
N HIS A 257 7.49 -1.83 11.05
CA HIS A 257 7.11 -2.22 9.69
C HIS A 257 6.18 -1.18 9.06
N TRP A 258 5.08 -0.84 9.74
CA TRP A 258 4.13 0.16 9.25
C TRP A 258 4.73 1.55 9.07
N ARG A 259 5.58 2.00 9.99
CA ARG A 259 6.31 3.27 9.83
C ARG A 259 7.16 3.28 8.56
N TYR A 260 7.83 2.16 8.28
CA TYR A 260 8.63 2.00 7.08
C TYR A 260 7.78 2.02 5.81
N LEU A 261 6.63 1.32 5.80
CA LEU A 261 5.68 1.35 4.67
C LEU A 261 5.13 2.76 4.43
N ILE A 262 4.76 3.49 5.48
CA ILE A 262 4.27 4.88 5.36
C ILE A 262 5.37 5.79 4.81
N GLY A 263 6.60 5.68 5.34
CA GLY A 263 7.74 6.48 4.87
C GLY A 263 8.09 6.21 3.40
N ARG A 264 7.94 4.97 2.94
CA ARG A 264 8.23 4.61 1.54
C ARG A 264 7.09 4.89 0.58
N TRP A 265 5.85 4.61 0.97
CA TRP A 265 4.71 4.57 0.04
C TRP A 265 3.59 5.57 0.34
N GLY A 266 3.66 6.30 1.45
CA GLY A 266 2.63 7.28 1.84
C GLY A 266 2.56 8.50 0.92
N ALA A 267 3.65 8.83 0.21
CA ALA A 267 3.65 9.87 -0.81
C ALA A 267 2.90 9.46 -2.09
N TYR A 268 2.79 8.16 -2.39
CA TYR A 268 2.08 7.65 -3.57
C TYR A 268 0.56 7.58 -3.33
N PRO A 269 -0.28 7.53 -4.39
CA PRO A 269 -1.70 7.26 -4.29
C PRO A 269 -1.96 5.86 -3.70
N THR A 270 -2.29 5.83 -2.42
CA THR A 270 -2.34 4.60 -1.62
C THR A 270 -3.57 4.56 -0.72
N VAL A 271 -4.08 3.35 -0.48
CA VAL A 271 -4.99 2.99 0.61
C VAL A 271 -4.26 1.99 1.52
N TRP A 272 -4.36 2.16 2.83
CA TRP A 272 -3.77 1.25 3.80
C TRP A 272 -4.74 0.14 4.16
N CYS A 273 -4.36 -1.11 3.88
CA CYS A 273 -5.02 -2.29 4.40
C CYS A 273 -4.14 -2.90 5.50
N LEU A 274 -4.59 -2.80 6.75
CA LEU A 274 -3.76 -3.10 7.93
C LEU A 274 -3.22 -4.53 7.92
N ALA A 275 -4.06 -5.47 7.48
CA ALA A 275 -3.68 -6.84 7.31
C ALA A 275 -4.59 -7.57 6.32
N GLY A 276 -4.07 -8.65 5.76
CA GLY A 276 -4.81 -9.70 5.07
C GLY A 276 -5.40 -10.69 6.08
N GLU A 277 -6.73 -10.90 6.04
CA GLU A 277 -7.47 -11.73 7.00
C GLU A 277 -7.04 -11.48 8.46
N GLY A 278 -7.20 -10.23 8.90
CA GLY A 278 -6.53 -9.69 10.08
C GLY A 278 -6.64 -10.54 11.36
N THR A 279 -7.79 -11.15 11.60
CA THR A 279 -8.06 -11.99 12.78
C THR A 279 -8.01 -13.49 12.50
N MET A 280 -7.60 -13.93 11.30
CA MET A 280 -7.40 -15.34 11.03
C MET A 280 -6.12 -15.82 11.75
N PRO A 281 -6.22 -16.78 12.69
CA PRO A 281 -5.05 -17.39 13.30
C PRO A 281 -4.25 -18.18 12.27
N TYR A 282 -2.96 -18.39 12.53
CA TYR A 282 -2.16 -19.26 11.68
C TYR A 282 -2.75 -20.68 11.61
N TYR A 283 -2.70 -21.31 10.44
CA TYR A 283 -3.35 -22.60 10.15
C TYR A 283 -3.05 -23.69 11.20
N LEU A 284 -1.78 -23.73 11.66
CA LEU A 284 -1.25 -24.72 12.60
C LEU A 284 -1.27 -24.25 14.07
N SER A 285 -1.88 -23.09 14.37
CA SER A 285 -1.97 -22.62 15.75
C SER A 285 -2.77 -23.58 16.64
N LYS A 286 -2.25 -23.81 17.85
CA LYS A 286 -2.92 -24.58 18.92
C LYS A 286 -3.77 -23.69 19.84
N THR A 287 -3.75 -22.38 19.64
CA THR A 287 -4.41 -21.38 20.49
C THR A 287 -5.22 -20.38 19.66
N LYS A 288 -5.99 -20.88 18.68
CA LYS A 288 -6.66 -20.08 17.65
C LYS A 288 -7.52 -18.95 18.21
N GLU A 289 -8.29 -19.21 19.26
CA GLU A 289 -9.17 -18.22 19.87
C GLU A 289 -8.36 -17.09 20.52
N ARG A 290 -7.28 -17.45 21.23
CA ARG A 290 -6.37 -16.47 21.84
C ARG A 290 -5.68 -15.63 20.77
N ASP A 291 -5.17 -16.27 19.72
CA ASP A 291 -4.47 -15.60 18.62
C ASP A 291 -5.40 -14.59 17.94
N ALA A 292 -6.64 -14.98 17.64
CA ALA A 292 -7.63 -14.09 17.04
C ALA A 292 -7.91 -12.85 17.93
N GLN A 293 -7.99 -13.03 19.27
CA GLN A 293 -8.17 -11.90 20.19
C GLN A 293 -6.94 -10.98 20.22
N VAL A 294 -5.73 -11.55 20.29
CA VAL A 294 -4.48 -10.77 20.24
C VAL A 294 -4.38 -9.99 18.93
N GLN A 295 -4.73 -10.63 17.81
CA GLN A 295 -4.78 -9.98 16.50
C GLN A 295 -5.79 -8.83 16.49
N LYS A 296 -7.02 -9.06 16.97
CA LYS A 296 -8.07 -8.04 17.01
C LYS A 296 -7.66 -6.79 17.80
N GLN A 297 -7.10 -6.99 18.99
CA GLN A 297 -6.58 -5.91 19.83
C GLN A 297 -5.39 -5.21 19.15
N GLY A 298 -4.40 -5.97 18.70
CA GLY A 298 -3.19 -5.42 18.10
C GLY A 298 -3.44 -4.67 16.80
N TRP A 299 -4.35 -5.13 15.94
CA TRP A 299 -4.72 -4.41 14.72
C TRP A 299 -5.47 -3.11 15.00
N THR A 300 -6.24 -3.06 16.09
CA THR A 300 -6.85 -1.80 16.55
C THR A 300 -5.78 -0.79 16.96
N GLU A 301 -4.73 -1.24 17.64
CA GLU A 301 -3.61 -0.39 18.03
C GLU A 301 -2.77 0.05 16.82
N ILE A 302 -2.49 -0.86 15.88
CA ILE A 302 -1.79 -0.54 14.64
C ILE A 302 -2.59 0.44 13.79
N ALA A 303 -3.92 0.33 13.72
CA ALA A 303 -4.76 1.30 13.00
C ALA A 303 -4.57 2.73 13.53
N ARG A 304 -4.60 2.90 14.86
CA ARG A 304 -4.36 4.20 15.50
C ARG A 304 -2.94 4.70 15.25
N TYR A 305 -1.96 3.80 15.28
CA TYR A 305 -0.57 4.13 14.97
C TYR A 305 -0.38 4.60 13.53
N VAL A 306 -0.94 3.88 12.55
CA VAL A 306 -0.92 4.25 11.13
C VAL A 306 -1.57 5.60 10.92
N ARG A 307 -2.77 5.82 11.51
CA ARG A 307 -3.46 7.12 11.43
C ARG A 307 -2.63 8.28 11.99
N ALA A 308 -1.92 8.07 13.10
CA ALA A 308 -1.10 9.11 13.72
C ALA A 308 0.23 9.35 12.98
N THR A 309 0.70 8.37 12.22
CA THR A 309 2.00 8.41 11.54
C THR A 309 1.91 8.89 10.10
N ASP A 310 0.79 8.67 9.42
CA ASP A 310 0.57 9.13 8.05
C ASP A 310 -0.01 10.55 8.01
N PRO A 311 0.80 11.58 7.70
CA PRO A 311 0.34 12.97 7.71
C PRO A 311 -0.59 13.30 6.55
N LEU A 312 -0.67 12.44 5.52
CA LEU A 312 -1.56 12.65 4.37
C LEU A 312 -2.91 11.97 4.55
N HIS A 313 -3.15 11.35 5.72
CA HIS A 313 -4.43 10.76 6.10
C HIS A 313 -5.03 9.85 5.02
N ARG A 314 -4.21 8.97 4.42
CA ARG A 314 -4.70 8.01 3.44
C ARG A 314 -5.81 7.13 4.06
N PRO A 315 -6.76 6.63 3.26
CA PRO A 315 -7.83 5.79 3.79
C PRO A 315 -7.28 4.50 4.41
N ILE A 316 -7.88 4.06 5.51
CA ILE A 316 -7.50 2.86 6.27
C ILE A 316 -8.64 1.83 6.23
N THR A 317 -8.29 0.57 5.94
CA THR A 317 -9.17 -0.60 6.05
C THR A 317 -8.40 -1.79 6.61
N ILE A 318 -9.05 -2.93 6.77
CA ILE A 318 -8.41 -4.20 7.10
C ILE A 318 -9.15 -5.32 6.38
N HIS A 319 -8.42 -6.16 5.66
CA HIS A 319 -9.03 -7.29 4.97
C HIS A 319 -9.43 -8.34 6.01
N PRO A 320 -10.70 -8.76 6.05
CA PRO A 320 -11.21 -9.63 7.09
C PRO A 320 -11.40 -11.06 6.63
N SER A 321 -11.63 -12.01 7.53
CA SER A 321 -12.25 -13.30 7.14
C SER A 321 -13.76 -13.18 6.88
N ARG A 322 -14.38 -12.02 7.18
CA ARG A 322 -15.80 -11.74 6.92
C ARG A 322 -16.08 -10.26 6.63
N ASN A 323 -15.88 -9.37 7.61
CA ASN A 323 -16.01 -7.92 7.47
C ASN A 323 -14.94 -7.19 8.32
N SER A 324 -14.51 -6.01 7.88
CA SER A 324 -13.43 -5.27 8.54
C SER A 324 -13.79 -4.84 9.95
N ARG A 325 -15.04 -4.38 10.16
CA ARG A 325 -15.47 -3.86 11.46
C ARG A 325 -15.38 -4.87 12.61
N ASP A 326 -15.55 -6.17 12.33
CA ASP A 326 -15.46 -7.23 13.33
C ASP A 326 -14.00 -7.68 13.58
N THR A 327 -13.06 -7.19 12.75
CA THR A 327 -11.62 -7.52 12.79
C THR A 327 -10.82 -6.59 13.72
N VAL A 328 -11.45 -5.52 14.21
CA VAL A 328 -10.90 -4.59 15.21
C VAL A 328 -11.85 -4.45 16.41
N GLU A 329 -11.34 -4.08 17.57
CA GLU A 329 -12.15 -3.84 18.78
C GLU A 329 -12.95 -2.54 18.67
N ASP A 330 -12.43 -1.57 17.93
CA ASP A 330 -13.01 -0.25 17.73
C ASP A 330 -13.10 0.04 16.24
N PRO A 331 -14.27 -0.06 15.59
CA PRO A 331 -14.42 0.15 14.16
C PRO A 331 -14.23 1.61 13.73
N THR A 332 -14.15 2.57 14.66
CA THR A 332 -13.91 3.99 14.31
C THR A 332 -12.49 4.28 13.85
N VAL A 333 -11.58 3.31 14.04
CA VAL A 333 -10.20 3.40 13.54
C VAL A 333 -10.08 3.10 12.04
N LEU A 334 -11.18 2.70 11.40
CA LEU A 334 -11.25 2.34 9.98
C LEU A 334 -12.10 3.35 9.21
N ASP A 335 -11.74 3.57 7.95
CA ASP A 335 -12.47 4.44 7.03
C ASP A 335 -13.39 3.65 6.08
N ILE A 336 -13.11 2.37 5.86
CA ILE A 336 -13.78 1.52 4.87
C ILE A 336 -14.08 0.15 5.49
N ASP A 337 -15.32 -0.34 5.31
CA ASP A 337 -15.72 -1.72 5.64
C ASP A 337 -15.51 -2.61 4.41
N MET A 338 -14.36 -3.26 4.37
CA MET A 338 -14.06 -4.27 3.35
C MET A 338 -14.66 -5.61 3.76
N LEU A 339 -15.19 -6.35 2.79
CA LEU A 339 -15.83 -7.65 3.00
C LEU A 339 -15.06 -8.76 2.27
N GLN A 340 -14.99 -9.92 2.91
CA GLN A 340 -14.65 -11.20 2.28
C GLN A 340 -15.87 -12.12 2.36
N THR A 341 -16.43 -12.49 1.21
CA THR A 341 -17.72 -13.22 1.16
C THR A 341 -17.69 -14.52 0.36
N GLY A 342 -16.53 -14.84 -0.24
CA GLY A 342 -16.25 -16.00 -1.09
C GLY A 342 -16.02 -17.32 -0.35
N HIS A 343 -15.63 -18.41 -1.02
CA HIS A 343 -15.30 -18.53 -2.46
C HIS A 343 -16.13 -19.60 -3.20
N SER A 344 -17.25 -20.01 -2.63
CA SER A 344 -17.99 -21.21 -3.02
C SER A 344 -18.96 -21.01 -4.20
N ASP A 345 -18.52 -20.37 -5.29
CA ASP A 345 -19.34 -20.12 -6.51
C ASP A 345 -20.71 -19.50 -6.12
N ARG A 346 -21.82 -19.99 -6.68
CA ARG A 346 -23.20 -19.55 -6.41
C ARG A 346 -23.60 -19.69 -4.94
N LYS A 347 -22.95 -20.56 -4.16
CA LYS A 347 -23.23 -20.69 -2.71
C LYS A 347 -22.73 -19.48 -1.92
N SER A 348 -21.83 -18.67 -2.47
CA SER A 348 -21.41 -17.41 -1.84
C SER A 348 -22.41 -16.27 -2.06
N ILE A 349 -23.39 -16.40 -2.96
CA ILE A 349 -24.34 -15.32 -3.27
C ILE A 349 -25.14 -14.90 -2.03
N PRO A 350 -25.82 -15.80 -1.27
CA PRO A 350 -26.60 -15.39 -0.11
C PRO A 350 -25.74 -14.69 0.95
N ASN A 351 -24.58 -15.28 1.29
CA ASN A 351 -23.63 -14.68 2.24
C ASN A 351 -23.15 -13.29 1.80
N THR A 352 -22.93 -13.08 0.50
CA THR A 352 -22.50 -11.80 -0.06
C THR A 352 -23.58 -10.74 0.13
N ILE A 353 -24.82 -11.02 -0.30
CA ILE A 353 -25.93 -10.08 -0.17
C ILE A 353 -26.21 -9.74 1.30
N GLU A 354 -26.27 -10.75 2.16
CA GLU A 354 -26.51 -10.56 3.60
C GLU A 354 -25.40 -9.74 4.25
N SER A 355 -24.14 -10.00 3.91
CA SER A 355 -23.00 -9.26 4.46
C SER A 355 -23.00 -7.81 4.00
N VAL A 356 -23.27 -7.54 2.72
CA VAL A 356 -23.39 -6.18 2.19
C VAL A 356 -24.52 -5.41 2.88
N GLN A 357 -25.72 -5.99 2.96
CA GLN A 357 -26.87 -5.34 3.60
C GLN A 357 -26.60 -5.01 5.07
N ARG A 358 -26.04 -5.98 5.82
CA ARG A 358 -25.69 -5.79 7.23
C ARG A 358 -24.64 -4.67 7.40
N SER A 359 -23.58 -4.67 6.60
CA SER A 359 -22.55 -3.65 6.68
C SER A 359 -23.05 -2.26 6.30
N LEU A 360 -23.91 -2.14 5.29
CA LEU A 360 -24.56 -0.88 4.91
C LEU A 360 -25.51 -0.36 5.99
N ALA A 361 -26.16 -1.25 6.74
CA ALA A 361 -27.06 -0.91 7.83
C ALA A 361 -26.33 -0.52 9.13
N ALA A 362 -25.13 -1.06 9.35
CA ALA A 362 -24.40 -0.90 10.61
C ALA A 362 -23.80 0.51 10.82
N ALA A 363 -23.31 0.74 12.04
CA ALA A 363 -22.66 1.98 12.50
C ALA A 363 -21.23 1.67 13.02
N PRO A 364 -20.28 2.63 12.95
CA PRO A 364 -20.38 3.90 12.22
C PRO A 364 -20.57 3.69 10.71
N LYS A 365 -21.09 4.70 10.02
CA LYS A 365 -21.25 4.68 8.55
C LYS A 365 -19.90 4.86 7.88
N MET A 366 -19.61 3.98 6.94
CA MET A 366 -18.39 3.96 6.13
C MET A 366 -18.71 3.33 4.77
N PRO A 367 -17.96 3.67 3.70
CA PRO A 367 -18.00 2.96 2.44
C PRO A 367 -17.87 1.44 2.66
N VAL A 368 -18.75 0.68 2.02
CA VAL A 368 -18.73 -0.79 2.05
C VAL A 368 -18.22 -1.29 0.71
N LEU A 369 -17.19 -2.14 0.71
CA LEU A 369 -16.59 -2.72 -0.49
C LEU A 369 -16.53 -4.24 -0.34
N VAL A 370 -16.71 -4.97 -1.42
CA VAL A 370 -16.34 -6.40 -1.45
C VAL A 370 -14.91 -6.49 -1.95
N GLY A 371 -13.98 -6.72 -1.02
CA GLY A 371 -12.53 -6.80 -1.29
C GLY A 371 -12.08 -8.18 -1.75
N GLU A 372 -12.86 -9.21 -1.43
CA GLU A 372 -12.61 -10.59 -1.84
C GLU A 372 -13.91 -11.42 -1.87
N VAL A 373 -14.17 -12.08 -2.99
CA VAL A 373 -15.30 -13.00 -3.15
C VAL A 373 -14.84 -14.20 -3.96
N CYS A 374 -15.70 -14.89 -4.70
CA CYS A 374 -15.32 -16.00 -5.55
C CYS A 374 -14.31 -15.54 -6.62
N TYR A 375 -13.05 -15.96 -6.51
CA TYR A 375 -12.07 -15.70 -7.55
C TYR A 375 -12.39 -16.55 -8.79
N GLU A 376 -12.21 -15.96 -9.97
CA GLU A 376 -12.45 -16.65 -11.22
C GLU A 376 -11.54 -17.89 -11.35
N GLY A 377 -12.13 -19.06 -11.58
CA GLY A 377 -11.40 -20.32 -11.75
C GLY A 377 -10.89 -20.95 -10.45
N ILE A 378 -11.20 -20.40 -9.27
CA ILE A 378 -10.84 -21.05 -8.01
C ILE A 378 -11.64 -22.36 -7.86
N GLN A 379 -10.95 -23.45 -7.52
CA GLN A 379 -11.53 -24.81 -7.49
C GLN A 379 -12.24 -25.18 -8.82
N GLU A 380 -11.72 -24.69 -9.95
CA GLU A 380 -12.29 -24.86 -11.30
C GLU A 380 -13.72 -24.30 -11.47
N ALA A 381 -14.12 -23.36 -10.62
CA ALA A 381 -15.47 -22.79 -10.56
C ALA A 381 -15.47 -21.26 -10.77
N SER A 382 -16.63 -20.62 -10.55
CA SER A 382 -16.78 -19.16 -10.47
C SER A 382 -16.36 -18.39 -11.72
N ARG A 383 -16.66 -18.92 -12.90
CA ARG A 383 -16.33 -18.36 -14.21
C ARG A 383 -17.07 -17.03 -14.48
N GLU A 384 -16.97 -16.51 -15.70
CA GLU A 384 -17.40 -15.16 -16.06
C GLU A 384 -18.85 -14.83 -15.67
N GLU A 385 -19.75 -15.83 -15.64
CA GLU A 385 -21.13 -15.62 -15.24
C GLU A 385 -21.27 -15.31 -13.75
N VAL A 386 -20.45 -15.94 -12.90
CA VAL A 386 -20.43 -15.69 -11.45
C VAL A 386 -19.74 -14.36 -11.17
N GLN A 387 -18.63 -14.06 -11.86
CA GLN A 387 -17.94 -12.78 -11.72
C GLN A 387 -18.86 -11.60 -12.03
N ARG A 388 -19.54 -11.66 -13.18
CA ARG A 388 -20.51 -10.64 -13.59
C ARG A 388 -21.68 -10.54 -12.61
N PHE A 389 -22.23 -11.67 -12.17
CA PHE A 389 -23.35 -11.68 -11.25
C PHE A 389 -22.98 -11.05 -9.89
N MET A 390 -21.83 -11.42 -9.33
CA MET A 390 -21.35 -10.90 -8.05
C MET A 390 -21.06 -9.40 -8.13
N PHE A 391 -20.37 -8.95 -9.18
CA PHE A 391 -20.08 -7.53 -9.40
C PHE A 391 -21.37 -6.69 -9.39
N TRP A 392 -22.35 -7.03 -10.24
CA TRP A 392 -23.60 -6.28 -10.32
C TRP A 392 -24.43 -6.41 -9.05
N SER A 393 -24.46 -7.58 -8.42
CA SER A 393 -25.18 -7.79 -7.17
C SER A 393 -24.65 -6.89 -6.05
N CYS A 394 -23.32 -6.73 -5.94
CA CYS A 394 -22.71 -5.85 -4.95
C CYS A 394 -23.03 -4.38 -5.24
N LEU A 395 -22.78 -3.93 -6.48
CA LEU A 395 -22.99 -2.52 -6.85
C LEU A 395 -24.44 -2.09 -6.74
N LEU A 396 -25.38 -2.89 -7.25
CA LEU A 396 -26.81 -2.59 -7.17
C LEU A 396 -27.35 -2.70 -5.73
N SER A 397 -26.64 -3.38 -4.83
CA SER A 397 -26.93 -3.39 -3.39
C SER A 397 -26.36 -2.17 -2.65
N GLY A 398 -25.54 -1.34 -3.29
CA GLY A 398 -25.05 -0.07 -2.75
C GLY A 398 -23.61 -0.08 -2.19
N THR A 399 -22.77 -1.03 -2.60
CA THR A 399 -21.33 -0.98 -2.29
C THR A 399 -20.64 0.16 -3.02
N GLY A 400 -19.64 0.80 -2.41
CA GLY A 400 -18.81 1.85 -3.01
C GLY A 400 -17.80 1.35 -4.05
N GLY A 401 -17.77 0.05 -4.32
CA GLY A 401 -16.88 -0.60 -5.28
C GLY A 401 -16.73 -2.12 -5.04
N HIS A 402 -15.90 -2.75 -5.87
CA HIS A 402 -15.71 -4.19 -5.93
C HIS A 402 -14.28 -4.54 -6.32
N THR A 403 -13.74 -5.61 -5.75
CA THR A 403 -12.44 -6.18 -6.15
C THR A 403 -12.66 -7.52 -6.85
N TYR A 404 -12.15 -7.61 -8.08
CA TYR A 404 -12.00 -8.85 -8.81
C TYR A 404 -10.77 -9.62 -8.33
N GLY A 405 -10.79 -10.94 -8.52
CA GLY A 405 -9.60 -11.76 -8.43
C GLY A 405 -9.78 -13.03 -9.24
N ALA A 406 -8.66 -13.64 -9.62
CA ALA A 406 -8.65 -14.85 -10.43
C ALA A 406 -7.60 -15.83 -9.91
N ASN A 407 -7.97 -17.10 -9.90
CA ASN A 407 -7.05 -18.18 -9.60
C ASN A 407 -5.85 -18.13 -10.57
N GLY A 408 -4.65 -18.17 -10.01
CA GLY A 408 -3.41 -18.00 -10.74
C GLY A 408 -2.94 -16.55 -10.92
N ILE A 409 -3.78 -15.52 -10.78
CA ILE A 409 -3.29 -14.12 -10.75
C ILE A 409 -2.94 -13.70 -9.31
N TRP A 410 -3.79 -14.02 -8.34
CA TRP A 410 -3.59 -13.58 -6.95
C TRP A 410 -2.29 -14.14 -6.33
N GLN A 411 -1.92 -15.39 -6.67
CA GLN A 411 -0.65 -16.05 -6.34
C GLN A 411 0.45 -15.85 -7.37
N VAL A 412 0.14 -15.25 -8.52
CA VAL A 412 1.04 -15.11 -9.67
C VAL A 412 1.62 -16.46 -10.11
N ASN A 413 0.73 -17.38 -10.48
CA ASN A 413 1.11 -18.67 -11.05
C ASN A 413 1.55 -18.53 -12.50
N SER A 414 2.62 -19.24 -12.84
CA SER A 414 2.98 -19.56 -14.22
C SER A 414 2.79 -21.05 -14.46
N ARG A 415 2.79 -21.47 -15.74
CA ARG A 415 2.75 -22.89 -16.11
C ARG A 415 3.90 -23.70 -15.49
N GLU A 416 5.03 -23.05 -15.25
CA GLU A 416 6.25 -23.67 -14.73
C GLU A 416 6.35 -23.64 -13.20
N LYS A 417 5.64 -22.71 -12.55
CA LYS A 417 5.72 -22.47 -11.09
C LYS A 417 4.32 -22.37 -10.46
N PRO A 418 3.55 -23.48 -10.42
CA PRO A 418 2.26 -23.49 -9.74
C PRO A 418 2.41 -23.25 -8.24
N TYR A 419 1.37 -22.70 -7.62
CA TYR A 419 1.21 -22.52 -6.19
C TYR A 419 -0.30 -22.44 -5.89
N GLY A 420 -0.73 -23.03 -4.77
CA GLY A 420 -2.15 -23.15 -4.42
C GLY A 420 -2.73 -24.49 -4.77
#